data_AF-A0A519B9V4-F1
#
_entry.id   AF-A0A519B9V4-F1
#
_cell.length_a   1.000
_cell.length_b   1.000
_cell.length_c   1.000
_cell.angle_alpha   90.00
_cell.angle_beta   90.00
_cell.angle_gamma   90.00
#
_symmetry.space_group_name_H-M   'P 1'
#
loop_
_entity.id
_entity.type
_entity.pdbx_description
1 polymer ?
#
loop_
_entity_poly.entity_id
_entity_poly.type
_entity_poly.pdbx_seq_one_letter_code
_entity_poly.pdbx_strand_id
1 'polypeptide(L)' 'MANAHIKENILIQVDKLPYDMQLRVLDFANSLSPKGVKGDSLSKFRGSISSDDLKLIESAIMEGCEKVDMNEW' A
#
# COMPACT_ATOMS: atom_id res chain seq x y z
N MET A 1 -13.90 10.04 -11.78
CA MET A 1 -13.83 10.17 -13.25
C MET A 1 -12.65 11.07 -13.59
N ALA A 2 -11.85 10.75 -14.61
CA ALA A 2 -10.75 11.61 -15.03
C ALA A 2 -11.32 12.92 -15.61
N ASN A 3 -10.65 14.05 -15.34
CA ASN A 3 -10.98 15.31 -15.98
C ASN A 3 -10.80 15.17 -17.50
N ALA A 4 -11.84 15.48 -18.28
CA ALA A 4 -11.85 15.28 -19.72
C ALA A 4 -10.69 16.01 -20.43
N HIS A 5 -10.38 17.23 -19.99
CA HIS A 5 -9.28 18.02 -20.54
C HIS A 5 -7.92 17.38 -20.25
N ILE A 6 -7.71 16.87 -19.04
CA ILE A 6 -6.46 16.19 -18.67
C ILE A 6 -6.29 14.89 -19.45
N LYS A 7 -7.36 14.11 -19.62
CA LYS A 7 -7.34 12.86 -20.40
C LYS A 7 -6.91 13.12 -21.85
N GLU A 8 -7.49 14.14 -22.50
CA GLU A 8 -7.19 14.46 -23.89
C GLU A 8 -5.76 14.96 -24.08
N ASN A 9 -5.26 15.80 -23.17
CA ASN A 9 -3.86 16.22 -23.20
C ASN A 9 -2.89 15.04 -23.08
N ILE A 10 -3.18 14.07 -22.19
CA ILE A 10 -2.33 12.87 -22.05
C ILE A 10 -2.32 12.07 -23.35
N LEU A 11 -3.47 11.87 -24.01
CA LEU A 11 -3.55 11.16 -25.29
C LEU A 11 -2.70 11.85 -26.38
N ILE A 12 -2.85 13.17 -26.53
CA ILE A 12 -2.09 13.96 -27.51
C ILE A 12 -0.57 13.84 -27.29
N GLN A 13 -0.12 13.77 -26.03
CA GLN A 13 1.30 13.62 -25.74
C GLN A 13 1.79 12.19 -25.99
N VAL A 14 1.02 11.18 -25.60
CA VAL A 14 1.38 9.76 -25.80
C VAL A 14 1.49 9.42 -27.28
N ASP A 15 0.60 9.94 -28.13
CA ASP A 15 0.63 9.70 -29.58
C ASP A 15 1.92 10.19 -30.26
N LYS A 16 2.64 11.14 -29.65
CA LYS A 16 3.90 11.69 -30.15
C LYS A 16 5.13 10.93 -29.68
N LEU A 17 4.97 10.03 -28.72
CA LEU A 17 6.09 9.29 -28.13
C LEU A 17 6.45 8.06 -28.96
N PRO A 18 7.75 7.68 -29.02
CA PRO A 18 8.13 6.37 -29.54
C PRO A 18 7.60 5.25 -28.63
N TYR A 19 7.47 4.05 -29.19
CA TYR A 19 6.78 2.92 -28.55
C TYR A 19 7.30 2.55 -27.16
N ASP A 20 8.63 2.58 -26.96
CA ASP A 20 9.27 2.32 -25.67
C ASP A 20 8.85 3.33 -24.59
N MET A 21 8.68 4.58 -24.98
CA MET A 21 8.22 5.64 -24.08
C MET A 21 6.72 5.57 -23.81
N GLN A 22 5.92 5.13 -24.80
CA GLN A 22 4.50 4.83 -24.57
C GLN A 22 4.33 3.72 -23.53
N LEU A 23 5.11 2.64 -23.62
CA LEU A 23 5.13 1.56 -22.63
C LEU A 23 5.49 2.08 -21.24
N ARG A 24 6.51 2.94 -21.13
CA ARG A 24 6.92 3.55 -19.85
C ARG A 24 5.79 4.39 -19.23
N VAL A 25 5.05 5.16 -20.03
CA VAL A 25 3.89 5.92 -19.55
C VAL A 25 2.79 4.99 -19.04
N LEU A 26 2.52 3.91 -19.76
CA LEU A 26 1.54 2.91 -19.35
C LEU A 26 1.93 2.24 -18.01
N ASP A 27 3.18 1.82 -17.87
CA ASP A 27 3.70 1.23 -16.64
C ASP A 27 3.61 2.20 -15.46
N PHE A 28 3.96 3.47 -15.68
CA PHE A 28 3.82 4.50 -14.66
C PHE A 28 2.36 4.70 -14.26
N ALA A 29 1.44 4.85 -15.21
CA ALA A 29 0.01 5.00 -14.93
C ALA A 29 -0.54 3.81 -14.13
N ASN A 30 -0.14 2.58 -14.49
CA ASN A 30 -0.50 1.38 -13.74
C ASN A 30 0.04 1.42 -12.30
N SER A 31 1.27 1.92 -12.11
CA SER A 31 1.90 2.02 -10.78
C SER A 31 1.19 2.99 -9.82
N LEU A 32 0.48 3.98 -10.36
CA LEU A 32 -0.33 4.95 -9.60
C LEU A 32 -1.65 4.36 -9.09
N SER A 33 -2.04 3.17 -9.58
CA SER A 33 -3.23 2.50 -9.06
C SER A 33 -3.03 2.19 -7.57
N PRO A 34 -4.04 2.43 -6.71
CA PRO A 34 -3.96 2.14 -5.30
C PRO A 34 -3.48 0.71 -5.09
N LYS A 35 -2.34 0.55 -4.42
CA LYS A 35 -1.81 -0.75 -4.03
C LYS A 35 -2.51 -1.17 -2.74
N GLY A 36 -3.09 -2.36 -2.74
CA GLY A 36 -3.78 -2.93 -1.58
C GLY A 36 -5.22 -3.33 -1.90
N VAL A 37 -5.88 -3.91 -0.90
CA VAL A 37 -7.28 -4.31 -0.98
C VAL A 37 -8.16 -3.29 -0.29
N LYS A 38 -9.42 -3.16 -0.71
CA LYS A 38 -10.38 -2.28 -0.03
C LYS A 38 -10.48 -2.66 1.45
N GLY A 39 -10.53 -1.67 2.35
CA GLY A 39 -10.63 -1.92 3.79
C GLY A 39 -11.78 -2.86 4.16
N ASP A 40 -12.92 -2.78 3.45
CA ASP A 40 -14.06 -3.67 3.66
C ASP A 40 -13.72 -5.16 3.50
N SER A 41 -12.78 -5.49 2.60
CA SER A 41 -12.32 -6.87 2.39
C SER A 41 -11.48 -7.43 3.55
N LEU A 42 -10.98 -6.55 4.43
CA LEU A 42 -10.26 -6.91 5.64
C LEU A 42 -11.19 -7.15 6.83
N SER A 43 -12.49 -6.85 6.71
CA SER A 43 -13.45 -7.01 7.81
C SER A 43 -13.51 -8.44 8.35
N LYS A 44 -13.22 -9.44 7.52
CA LYS A 44 -13.12 -10.86 7.91
C LYS A 44 -12.05 -11.15 8.95
N PHE A 45 -11.06 -10.27 9.11
CA PHE A 45 -9.99 -10.42 10.10
C PHE A 45 -10.33 -9.75 11.45
N ARG A 46 -11.47 -9.05 11.55
CA ARG A 46 -11.88 -8.44 12.81
C ARG A 46 -12.14 -9.54 13.85
N GLY A 47 -11.35 -9.55 14.92
CA GLY A 47 -11.45 -10.57 15.97
C GLY A 47 -10.98 -11.96 15.55
N SER A 48 -10.19 -12.09 14.48
CA SER A 48 -9.69 -13.39 14.03
C SER A 48 -8.48 -13.89 14.83
N ILE A 49 -7.89 -13.06 15.69
CA ILE A 49 -6.78 -13.45 16.57
C ILE A 49 -7.37 -14.20 17.76
N SER A 50 -6.91 -15.42 18.00
CA SER A 50 -7.39 -16.23 19.12
C SER A 50 -6.96 -15.63 20.47
N SER A 51 -7.66 -15.97 21.55
CA SER A 51 -7.29 -15.47 22.88
C SER A 51 -5.91 -15.93 23.32
N ASP A 52 -5.46 -17.09 22.87
CA ASP A 52 -4.13 -17.61 23.22
C ASP A 52 -3.04 -16.89 22.43
N ASP A 53 -3.28 -16.60 21.15
CA ASP A 53 -2.38 -15.77 20.34
C ASP A 53 -2.30 -14.34 20.88
N LEU A 54 -3.41 -13.78 21.38
CA LEU A 54 -3.40 -12.47 22.03
C LEU A 54 -2.49 -12.43 23.26
N LYS A 55 -2.54 -13.46 24.12
CA LYS A 55 -1.66 -13.57 25.30
C LYS A 55 -0.20 -13.74 24.90
N LEU A 56 0.07 -14.49 23.82
CA LEU A 56 1.42 -14.65 23.29
C LEU A 56 1.99 -13.32 22.78
N ILE A 57 1.18 -12.55 22.04
CA ILE A 57 1.55 -11.21 21.56
C ILE A 57 1.82 -10.27 22.74
N GLU A 58 0.93 -10.25 23.74
CA GLU A 58 1.09 -9.45 24.96
C GLU A 58 2.40 -9.78 25.68
N SER A 59 2.69 -11.06 25.88
CA SER A 59 3.94 -11.52 26.52
C SER A 59 5.18 -11.07 25.74
N ALA A 60 5.17 -11.21 24.41
CA ALA A 60 6.28 -10.80 23.56
C ALA A 60 6.55 -9.27 23.63
N ILE A 61 5.49 -8.45 23.70
CA ILE A 61 5.61 -6.99 23.87
C ILE A 61 6.26 -6.67 25.22
N MET A 62 5.78 -7.28 26.31
CA MET A 62 6.33 -7.06 27.65
C MET A 62 7.78 -7.51 27.79
N GLU A 63 8.14 -8.63 27.15
CA GLU A 63 9.48 -9.20 27.27
C GLU A 63 10.53 -8.45 26.45
N GLY A 64 10.14 -7.89 25.29
CA GLY A 64 11.07 -7.37 24.28
C GLY A 64 10.86 -5.92 23.81
N CYS A 65 9.67 -5.34 23.91
CA CYS A 65 9.40 -3.97 23.42
C CYS A 65 9.35 -2.92 24.54
N GLU A 66 8.91 -3.29 25.75
CA GLU A 66 8.76 -2.34 26.87
C GLU A 66 9.98 -2.27 27.80
N LYS A 67 11.00 -3.10 27.59
CA LYS A 67 12.29 -2.96 28.26
C LYS A 67 13.11 -1.85 27.60
N VAL A 68 12.93 -0.63 28.06
CA VAL A 68 13.87 0.46 27.78
C VAL A 68 15.12 0.20 28.61
N ASP A 69 16.17 -0.37 28.02
CA ASP A 69 17.48 -0.37 28.66
C ASP A 69 18.08 1.04 28.55
N MET A 70 18.12 1.74 29.69
CA MET A 70 18.68 3.09 29.78
C MET A 70 20.19 3.15 29.52
N ASN A 71 20.87 1.99 29.40
CA ASN A 71 22.31 1.89 29.13
C ASN A 71 22.63 1.46 27.68
N GLU A 72 21.64 1.22 26.83
CA GLU A 72 21.87 0.86 25.41
C GLU A 72 21.88 2.08 24.46
N TRP A 73 22.03 3.30 24.99
CA TRP A 73 22.10 4.56 24.22
C TRP A 73 23.40 5.32 24.49
#